data_AF-A0A8B6GAQ5-F1
#
_entry.id   AF-A0A8B6GAQ5-F1
#
_cell.length_a   1.000
_cell.length_b   1.000
_cell.length_c   1.000
_cell.angle_alpha   90.00
_cell.angle_beta   90.00
_cell.angle_gamma   90.00
#
_symmetry.space_group_name_H-M   'P 1'
#
loop_
_entity.id
_entity.type
_entity.pdbx_description
1 polymer ?
#
loop_
_entity_poly.entity_id
_entity_poly.type
_entity_poly.pdbx_seq_one_letter_code
_entity_poly.pdbx_strand_id
1 'polypeptide(L)'
;MFNSNSTKTQSINQIGKTIPALSSKAVIKQVNYTSTTKGLQTSTINPALANLTHCLCPVEMLGLGNRMFQFATHFAVARSKGMRLIISKHSELNRIFKLHDIEIWDNITICSKFTVRLEKQNCAYDKNLLNFNSSQNIRLYPCLQSYIYFDNYTTELRKQFTFRDQIPQEAENDLNQIIKRHNIGSRRDITLVGVHVRRTDWLNNPHGYNVATPQYMTKAVQYFKSKYQNVMFIVSSLDLPWTRANMPNNTKVEYLSNPKREVIVATLALCNHTITTVGSFGWWIGWLTGGEVTYFKWPAVEGTILRKQYSKDYSDYFYPNWIGL
;
A
#
# COMPACT_ATOMS: atom_id res chain seq x y z
N MET A 1 26.16 -50.38 -41.44
CA MET A 1 27.21 -49.76 -40.60
C MET A 1 26.55 -48.73 -39.70
N PHE A 2 26.07 -49.18 -38.53
CA PHE A 2 25.60 -48.33 -37.45
C PHE A 2 26.53 -48.64 -36.28
N ASN A 3 27.32 -47.66 -35.85
CA ASN A 3 28.12 -47.78 -34.65
C ASN A 3 27.48 -46.95 -33.54
N SER A 4 27.01 -47.68 -32.53
CA SER A 4 26.65 -47.24 -31.21
C SER A 4 27.87 -46.71 -30.46
N ASN A 5 27.68 -45.64 -29.67
CA ASN A 5 28.35 -45.54 -28.37
C ASN A 5 27.51 -44.70 -27.40
N SER A 6 27.15 -45.35 -26.29
CA SER A 6 26.75 -44.77 -25.00
C SER A 6 27.84 -43.80 -24.50
N THR A 7 27.65 -42.86 -23.57
CA THR A 7 27.02 -42.95 -22.25
C THR A 7 26.95 -41.53 -21.62
N LYS A 8 26.20 -41.42 -20.51
CA LYS A 8 26.20 -40.36 -19.47
C LYS A 8 25.15 -39.24 -19.60
N THR A 9 23.93 -39.62 -19.26
CA THR A 9 22.99 -38.83 -18.47
C THR A 9 23.67 -38.36 -17.17
N GLN A 10 23.84 -37.05 -17.00
CA GLN A 10 24.12 -36.44 -15.70
C GLN A 10 22.92 -35.57 -15.31
N SER A 11 22.25 -36.00 -14.24
CA SER A 11 21.30 -35.22 -13.46
C SER A 11 21.98 -33.98 -12.88
N ILE A 12 21.43 -32.80 -13.14
CA ILE A 12 21.68 -31.62 -12.30
C ILE A 12 20.37 -31.29 -11.60
N ASN A 13 20.27 -31.82 -10.40
CA ASN A 13 19.29 -31.41 -9.40
C ASN A 13 19.68 -30.04 -8.83
N GLN A 14 18.65 -29.20 -8.68
CA GLN A 14 18.46 -28.24 -7.59
C GLN A 14 19.49 -27.12 -7.39
N ILE A 15 19.16 -25.90 -7.84
CA ILE A 15 19.21 -24.67 -7.02
C ILE A 15 18.02 -23.77 -7.39
N GLY A 16 16.81 -24.22 -7.06
CA GLY A 16 15.66 -23.34 -6.94
C GLY A 16 15.61 -22.80 -5.51
N LYS A 17 16.14 -21.60 -5.25
CA LYS A 17 15.90 -20.91 -3.98
C LYS A 17 14.47 -20.38 -3.97
N THR A 18 13.57 -21.25 -3.54
CA THR A 18 12.21 -20.91 -3.10
C THR A 18 12.31 -19.95 -1.92
N ILE A 19 11.77 -18.74 -2.10
CA ILE A 19 11.48 -17.80 -0.99
C ILE A 19 10.34 -18.44 -0.19
N PRO A 20 10.48 -18.65 1.14
CA PRO A 20 9.42 -19.29 1.91
C PRO A 20 8.15 -18.43 1.89
N ALA A 21 7.07 -18.99 1.36
CA ALA A 21 5.72 -18.49 1.60
C ALA A 21 5.48 -18.53 3.12
N LEU A 22 5.23 -17.36 3.72
CA LEU A 22 4.80 -17.26 5.12
C LEU A 22 3.46 -18.00 5.26
N SER A 23 3.51 -19.24 5.72
CA SER A 23 2.33 -20.04 6.04
C SER A 23 1.58 -19.40 7.22
N SER A 24 0.26 -19.31 7.09
CA SER A 24 -0.68 -18.66 8.02
C SER A 24 -0.92 -19.41 9.34
N LYS A 25 0.02 -20.24 9.80
CA LYS A 25 0.05 -20.71 11.20
C LYS A 25 0.71 -19.72 12.16
N ALA A 26 1.12 -18.54 11.67
CA ALA A 26 1.71 -17.46 12.48
C ALA A 26 0.69 -16.41 12.97
N VAL A 27 -0.62 -16.61 12.75
CA VAL A 27 -1.67 -15.74 13.29
C VAL A 27 -2.58 -16.63 14.13
N ILE A 28 -2.74 -16.29 15.41
CA ILE A 28 -3.32 -17.09 16.50
C ILE A 28 -2.33 -18.09 17.13
N LYS A 29 -1.32 -17.57 17.83
CA LYS A 29 -0.91 -18.17 19.12
C LYS A 29 -1.38 -17.23 20.22
N GLN A 30 -2.28 -17.72 21.08
CA GLN A 30 -2.44 -17.17 22.43
C GLN A 30 -1.05 -17.18 23.07
N VAL A 31 -0.46 -16.01 23.25
CA VAL A 31 0.74 -15.87 24.07
C VAL A 31 0.26 -15.86 25.51
N ASN A 32 0.29 -17.05 26.13
CA ASN A 32 0.25 -17.17 27.58
C ASN A 32 1.57 -16.59 28.12
N TYR A 33 1.49 -15.45 28.79
CA TYR A 33 2.63 -14.88 29.53
C TYR A 33 2.86 -15.72 30.79
N THR A 34 3.87 -16.59 30.77
CA THR A 34 4.47 -17.13 32.00
C THR A 34 5.57 -16.19 32.48
N SER A 35 5.43 -15.74 33.73
CA SER A 35 6.39 -14.87 34.40
C SER A 35 7.70 -15.63 34.70
N THR A 36 8.80 -15.19 34.10
CA THR A 36 10.15 -15.50 34.59
C THR A 36 10.88 -14.19 34.86
N THR A 37 10.98 -13.88 36.15
CA THR A 37 11.76 -12.77 36.70
C THR A 37 13.25 -13.05 36.54
N LYS A 38 13.91 -12.34 35.63
CA LYS A 38 15.36 -12.08 35.70
C LYS A 38 15.66 -10.63 35.33
N GLY A 39 16.08 -9.88 36.36
CA GLY A 39 16.69 -8.55 36.39
C GLY A 39 16.48 -7.62 35.19
N LEU A 40 15.46 -6.77 35.24
CA LEU A 40 15.47 -5.52 34.48
C LEU A 40 16.32 -4.50 35.25
N GLN A 41 17.40 -4.03 34.64
CA GLN A 41 17.91 -2.70 34.96
C GLN A 41 16.79 -1.70 34.69
N THR A 42 16.36 -1.01 35.74
CA THR A 42 15.36 0.05 35.68
C THR A 42 15.93 1.21 34.90
N SER A 43 15.71 1.24 33.58
CA SER A 43 15.78 2.48 32.83
C SER A 43 14.67 3.38 33.36
N THR A 44 15.08 4.43 34.05
CA THR A 44 14.20 5.47 34.57
C THR A 44 13.37 6.03 33.43
N ILE A 45 12.07 5.70 33.43
CA ILE A 45 11.09 6.32 32.53
C ILE A 45 11.17 7.82 32.81
N ASN A 46 11.52 8.62 31.79
CA ASN A 46 11.54 10.07 31.89
C ASN A 46 10.22 10.57 32.52
N PRO A 47 10.23 11.34 33.62
CA PRO A 47 9.02 11.80 34.32
C PRO A 47 7.99 12.48 33.40
N ALA A 48 8.43 13.06 32.27
CA ALA A 48 7.55 13.64 31.24
C ALA A 48 6.62 12.60 30.56
N LEU A 49 6.97 11.31 30.57
CA LEU A 49 6.18 10.23 29.96
C LEU A 49 5.09 9.68 30.89
N ALA A 50 5.18 9.91 32.20
CA ALA A 50 4.23 9.38 33.19
C ALA A 50 2.86 10.08 33.15
N ASN A 51 2.83 11.34 32.69
CA ASN A 51 1.61 12.17 32.57
C ASN A 51 1.11 12.29 31.13
N LEU A 52 1.56 11.40 30.24
CA LEU A 52 1.17 11.45 28.85
C LEU A 52 -0.33 11.08 28.74
N THR A 53 -1.13 12.02 28.28
CA THR A 53 -2.56 11.83 27.96
C THR A 53 -2.84 12.41 26.58
N HIS A 54 -3.98 12.07 25.98
CA HIS A 54 -4.41 12.61 24.68
C HIS A 54 -3.47 12.26 23.51
N CYS A 55 -2.99 11.02 23.46
CA CYS A 55 -2.08 10.55 22.41
C CYS A 55 -2.64 9.42 21.54
N LEU A 56 -2.25 9.42 20.26
CA LEU A 56 -2.50 8.37 19.29
C LEU A 56 -1.16 7.82 18.79
N CYS A 57 -1.04 6.49 18.70
CA CYS A 57 0.10 5.83 18.04
C CYS A 57 -0.37 4.84 16.97
N PRO A 58 0.01 5.01 15.70
CA PRO A 58 -0.22 3.99 14.67
C PRO A 58 0.59 2.73 14.97
N VAL A 59 0.12 1.59 14.48
CA VAL A 59 0.77 0.29 14.71
C VAL A 59 1.81 -0.05 13.63
N GLU A 60 1.80 0.64 12.49
CA GLU A 60 2.73 0.49 11.37
C GLU A 60 2.98 -0.97 10.94
N MET A 61 1.91 -1.73 10.78
CA MET A 61 1.99 -3.14 10.37
C MET A 61 1.79 -3.32 8.87
N LEU A 62 2.12 -4.52 8.37
CA LEU A 62 2.00 -4.92 6.95
C LEU A 62 2.86 -4.02 6.03
N GLY A 63 2.57 -4.04 4.72
CA GLY A 63 3.29 -3.25 3.71
C GLY A 63 2.91 -1.78 3.69
N LEU A 64 3.70 -0.97 2.97
CA LEU A 64 3.62 0.50 2.90
C LEU A 64 2.19 1.06 2.76
N GLY A 65 1.39 0.55 1.83
CA GLY A 65 0.02 1.05 1.62
C GLY A 65 -0.90 0.85 2.84
N ASN A 66 -0.71 -0.19 3.63
CA ASN A 66 -1.47 -0.39 4.88
C ASN A 66 -1.03 0.62 5.94
N ARG A 67 0.27 0.87 6.04
CA ARG A 67 0.83 1.86 6.98
C ARG A 67 0.33 3.26 6.65
N MET A 68 0.21 3.60 5.36
CA MET A 68 -0.39 4.86 4.92
C MET A 68 -1.86 4.99 5.33
N PHE A 69 -2.66 3.93 5.22
CA PHE A 69 -4.05 3.90 5.74
C PHE A 69 -4.11 4.08 7.27
N GLN A 70 -3.25 3.37 7.99
CA GLN A 70 -3.17 3.50 9.44
C GLN A 70 -2.79 4.92 9.83
N PHE A 71 -1.76 5.50 9.20
CA PHE A 71 -1.36 6.88 9.44
C PHE A 71 -2.48 7.86 9.13
N ALA A 72 -3.11 7.76 7.94
CA ALA A 72 -4.17 8.66 7.51
C ALA A 72 -5.34 8.69 8.49
N THR A 73 -5.79 7.52 8.94
CA THR A 73 -6.84 7.41 9.95
C THR A 73 -6.41 8.03 11.28
N HIS A 74 -5.23 7.70 11.79
CA HIS A 74 -4.76 8.27 13.06
C HIS A 74 -4.55 9.80 12.96
N PHE A 75 -4.09 10.31 11.82
CA PHE A 75 -3.93 11.73 11.55
C PHE A 75 -5.27 12.47 11.60
N ALA A 76 -6.27 11.98 10.88
CA ALA A 76 -7.61 12.58 10.89
C ALA A 76 -8.28 12.51 12.26
N VAL A 77 -8.12 11.39 12.98
CA VAL A 77 -8.65 11.24 14.35
C VAL A 77 -7.93 12.19 15.31
N ALA A 78 -6.60 12.33 15.18
CA ALA A 78 -5.83 13.27 15.98
C ALA A 78 -6.32 14.73 15.79
N ARG A 79 -6.51 15.14 14.53
CA ARG A 79 -7.03 16.47 14.20
C ARG A 79 -8.44 16.69 14.71
N SER A 80 -9.36 15.77 14.45
CA SER A 80 -10.77 15.90 14.86
C SER A 80 -10.97 15.93 16.38
N LYS A 81 -10.09 15.31 17.15
CA LYS A 81 -10.21 15.17 18.61
C LYS A 81 -9.20 16.02 19.40
N GLY A 82 -8.38 16.83 18.73
CA GLY A 82 -7.33 17.63 19.38
C GLY A 82 -6.27 16.79 20.10
N MET A 83 -5.97 15.60 19.58
CA MET A 83 -5.00 14.68 20.16
C MET A 83 -3.63 14.81 19.49
N ARG A 84 -2.57 14.40 20.20
CA ARG A 84 -1.21 14.32 19.67
C ARG A 84 -1.02 13.00 18.92
N LEU A 85 -0.58 13.07 17.67
CA LEU A 85 -0.18 11.90 16.90
C LEU A 85 1.33 11.66 17.06
N ILE A 86 1.70 10.50 17.61
CA ILE A 86 3.09 10.09 17.82
C ILE A 86 3.49 9.06 16.76
N ILE A 87 4.59 9.34 16.05
CA ILE A 87 5.23 8.47 15.07
C ILE A 87 6.67 8.19 15.50
N SER A 88 7.14 6.96 15.29
CA SER A 88 8.55 6.65 15.53
C SER A 88 9.46 7.39 14.56
N LYS A 89 10.59 7.90 15.04
CA LYS A 89 11.69 8.41 14.22
C LYS A 89 12.15 7.40 13.16
N HIS A 90 12.07 6.11 13.49
CA HIS A 90 12.45 4.99 12.62
C HIS A 90 11.32 4.48 11.72
N SER A 91 10.15 5.13 11.74
CA SER A 91 9.02 4.80 10.86
C SER A 91 9.42 4.81 9.39
N GLU A 92 8.95 3.80 8.64
CA GLU A 92 9.09 3.78 7.19
C GLU A 92 8.39 5.00 6.55
N LEU A 93 7.27 5.47 7.11
CA LEU A 93 6.57 6.66 6.61
C LEU A 93 7.38 7.93 6.86
N ASN A 94 8.00 8.08 8.04
CA ASN A 94 8.86 9.22 8.33
C ASN A 94 10.12 9.25 7.43
N ARG A 95 10.61 8.08 7.00
CA ARG A 95 11.72 7.97 6.03
C ARG A 95 11.31 8.37 4.62
N ILE A 96 10.08 8.08 4.21
CA ILE A 96 9.61 8.28 2.84
C ILE A 96 8.99 9.68 2.64
N PHE A 97 8.25 10.16 3.64
CA PHE A 97 7.44 11.37 3.54
C PHE A 97 7.86 12.47 4.51
N LYS A 98 7.58 13.71 4.12
CA LYS A 98 7.70 14.92 4.94
C LYS A 98 6.43 15.01 5.79
N LEU A 99 6.47 14.40 6.97
CA LEU A 99 5.37 14.46 7.93
C LEU A 99 5.42 15.80 8.69
N HIS A 100 4.30 16.48 8.81
CA HIS A 100 4.17 17.83 9.37
C HIS A 100 3.21 17.84 10.56
N ASP A 101 3.47 18.71 11.54
CA ASP A 101 2.56 19.01 12.66
C ASP A 101 2.14 17.76 13.46
N ILE A 102 3.12 16.86 13.69
CA ILE A 102 3.01 15.63 14.47
C ILE A 102 4.25 15.43 15.35
N GLU A 103 4.15 14.53 16.33
CA GLU A 103 5.23 14.21 17.26
C GLU A 103 6.10 13.07 16.69
N ILE A 104 7.40 13.35 16.45
CA ILE A 104 8.38 12.34 16.00
C ILE A 104 9.28 11.95 17.16
N TRP A 105 9.15 10.72 17.65
CA TRP A 105 9.85 10.25 18.86
C TRP A 105 10.78 9.08 18.56
N ASP A 106 11.94 9.04 19.21
CA ASP A 106 12.92 7.96 19.06
C ASP A 106 12.43 6.66 19.73
N ASN A 107 12.11 6.74 21.02
CA ASN A 107 11.58 5.61 21.80
C ASN A 107 10.06 5.73 21.98
N ILE A 108 9.31 4.87 21.29
CA ILE A 108 7.84 4.79 21.36
C ILE A 108 7.33 3.55 22.11
N THR A 109 8.16 2.91 22.94
CA THR A 109 7.76 1.72 23.72
C THR A 109 6.53 1.97 24.59
N ILE A 110 6.31 3.21 25.03
CA ILE A 110 5.12 3.62 25.79
C ILE A 110 3.81 3.37 25.03
N CYS A 111 3.81 3.45 23.69
CA CYS A 111 2.65 3.16 22.86
C CYS A 111 2.16 1.71 23.06
N SER A 112 3.01 0.76 23.48
CA SER A 112 2.57 -0.61 23.79
C SER A 112 1.56 -0.71 24.94
N LYS A 113 1.52 0.31 25.82
CA LYS A 113 0.64 0.37 26.98
C LYS A 113 -0.68 1.11 26.70
N PHE A 114 -0.85 1.68 25.51
CA PHE A 114 -2.04 2.45 25.15
C PHE A 114 -3.25 1.53 24.97
N THR A 115 -4.45 2.07 25.24
CA THR A 115 -5.69 1.32 25.06
C THR A 115 -5.91 1.03 23.57
N VAL A 116 -6.06 -0.24 23.24
CA VAL A 116 -6.29 -0.69 21.87
C VAL A 116 -7.78 -0.68 21.56
N ARG A 117 -8.16 -0.14 20.40
CA ARG A 117 -9.50 -0.29 19.83
C ARG A 117 -9.39 -0.98 18.47
N LEU A 118 -10.20 -2.01 18.30
CA LEU A 118 -10.21 -2.87 17.12
C LEU A 118 -11.38 -2.46 16.22
N GLU A 119 -11.11 -2.23 14.94
CA GLU A 119 -12.16 -2.10 13.94
C GLU A 119 -12.83 -3.45 13.70
N LYS A 120 -14.13 -3.42 13.39
CA LYS A 120 -14.89 -4.64 13.11
C LYS A 120 -14.54 -5.28 11.78
N GLN A 121 -14.22 -4.46 10.78
CA GLN A 121 -13.99 -4.85 9.39
C GLN A 121 -12.86 -4.01 8.81
N ASN A 122 -11.82 -4.66 8.29
CA ASN A 122 -10.58 -3.98 7.90
C ASN A 122 -10.71 -2.95 6.78
N CYS A 123 -11.75 -3.04 5.95
CA CYS A 123 -11.98 -2.23 4.75
C CYS A 123 -13.36 -1.55 4.77
N ALA A 124 -13.98 -1.40 5.95
CA ALA A 124 -15.25 -0.72 6.13
C ALA A 124 -15.19 0.31 7.26
N TYR A 125 -16.04 1.33 7.17
CA TYR A 125 -16.09 2.36 8.18
C TYR A 125 -16.84 1.86 9.42
N ASP A 126 -16.21 2.02 10.59
CA ASP A 126 -16.79 1.70 11.89
C ASP A 126 -16.85 2.95 12.77
N LYS A 127 -18.03 3.57 12.83
CA LYS A 127 -18.25 4.76 13.67
C LYS A 127 -17.97 4.51 15.16
N ASN A 128 -18.14 3.27 15.65
CA ASN A 128 -17.94 2.95 17.07
C ASN A 128 -16.46 2.84 17.41
N LEU A 129 -15.59 2.63 16.42
CA LEU A 129 -14.14 2.66 16.60
C LEU A 129 -13.70 4.00 17.19
N LEU A 130 -14.34 5.09 16.78
CA LEU A 130 -14.01 6.47 17.16
C LEU A 130 -14.75 6.95 18.43
N ASN A 131 -15.60 6.10 19.01
CA ASN A 131 -16.35 6.40 20.23
C ASN A 131 -15.50 6.15 21.49
N PHE A 132 -14.60 7.09 21.77
CA PHE A 132 -13.75 7.10 22.97
C PHE A 132 -13.50 8.53 23.45
N ASN A 133 -13.17 8.66 24.73
CA ASN A 133 -12.80 9.93 25.36
C ASN A 133 -11.35 10.30 24.98
N SER A 134 -11.15 11.51 24.46
CA SER A 134 -9.85 12.02 24.03
C SER A 134 -8.81 12.12 25.15
N SER A 135 -9.20 12.03 26.43
CA SER A 135 -8.27 11.99 27.57
C SER A 135 -7.42 10.72 27.61
N GLN A 136 -7.86 9.65 26.95
CA GLN A 136 -7.16 8.38 26.89
C GLN A 136 -6.07 8.36 25.81
N ASN A 137 -5.04 7.55 26.03
CA ASN A 137 -4.07 7.24 24.99
C ASN A 137 -4.54 6.01 24.20
N ILE A 138 -4.66 6.16 22.88
CA ILE A 138 -5.37 5.19 22.03
C ILE A 138 -4.45 4.64 20.93
N ARG A 139 -4.69 3.39 20.57
CA ARG A 139 -4.20 2.76 19.33
C ARG A 139 -5.36 2.17 18.56
N LEU A 140 -5.48 2.52 17.28
CA LEU A 140 -6.50 1.98 16.38
C LEU A 140 -5.89 0.86 15.52
N TYR A 141 -6.65 -0.21 15.28
CA TYR A 141 -6.11 -1.46 14.71
C TYR A 141 -7.19 -2.26 13.95
N PRO A 142 -6.83 -3.17 13.01
CA PRO A 142 -5.49 -3.37 12.41
C PRO A 142 -5.18 -2.54 11.16
N CYS A 143 -6.14 -2.37 10.26
CA CYS A 143 -5.86 -2.00 8.88
C CYS A 143 -6.36 -0.61 8.54
N LEU A 144 -7.57 -0.25 9.00
CA LEU A 144 -8.16 1.09 8.89
C LEU A 144 -8.27 1.55 7.43
N GLN A 145 -8.69 0.66 6.53
CA GLN A 145 -8.65 0.90 5.08
C GLN A 145 -9.91 1.56 4.51
N SER A 146 -10.74 2.17 5.35
CA SER A 146 -11.81 3.02 4.85
C SER A 146 -11.33 4.46 4.69
N TYR A 147 -11.53 5.04 3.52
CA TYR A 147 -11.18 6.46 3.32
C TYR A 147 -12.06 7.41 4.13
N ILE A 148 -13.26 6.96 4.53
CA ILE A 148 -14.22 7.74 5.31
C ILE A 148 -13.60 8.21 6.63
N TYR A 149 -12.67 7.45 7.19
CA TYR A 149 -11.94 7.87 8.40
C TYR A 149 -11.16 9.18 8.25
N PHE A 150 -10.75 9.54 7.03
CA PHE A 150 -9.86 10.68 6.78
C PHE A 150 -10.30 11.62 5.65
N ASP A 151 -11.47 11.40 5.06
CA ASP A 151 -11.93 12.15 3.88
C ASP A 151 -12.05 13.67 4.13
N ASN A 152 -12.52 14.05 5.33
CA ASN A 152 -12.63 15.45 5.75
C ASN A 152 -11.28 16.16 5.93
N TYR A 153 -10.16 15.43 5.92
CA TYR A 153 -8.81 15.96 6.15
C TYR A 153 -7.90 15.77 4.94
N THR A 154 -8.43 15.46 3.76
CA THR A 154 -7.66 15.16 2.54
C THR A 154 -6.64 16.25 2.18
N THR A 155 -7.00 17.52 2.31
CA THR A 155 -6.10 18.65 2.00
C THR A 155 -4.87 18.67 2.92
N GLU A 156 -5.06 18.52 4.23
CA GLU A 156 -3.95 18.43 5.18
C GLU A 156 -3.16 17.14 5.01
N LEU A 157 -3.85 16.02 4.78
CA LEU A 157 -3.24 14.71 4.60
C LEU A 157 -2.35 14.65 3.35
N ARG A 158 -2.71 15.36 2.27
CA ARG A 158 -1.85 15.48 1.08
C ARG A 158 -0.50 16.10 1.40
N LYS A 159 -0.44 17.07 2.32
CA LYS A 159 0.83 17.67 2.76
C LYS A 159 1.71 16.62 3.46
N GLN A 160 1.11 15.75 4.27
CA GLN A 160 1.80 14.67 4.98
C GLN A 160 2.45 13.67 4.03
N PHE A 161 1.87 13.43 2.85
CA PHE A 161 2.41 12.50 1.86
C PHE A 161 3.25 13.17 0.76
N THR A 162 3.86 14.31 1.08
CA THR A 162 4.92 14.89 0.25
C THR A 162 6.20 14.07 0.41
N PHE A 163 6.78 13.57 -0.68
CA PHE A 163 7.98 12.72 -0.60
C PHE A 163 9.24 13.48 -0.13
N ARG A 164 10.17 12.78 0.53
CA ARG A 164 11.50 13.29 0.90
C ARG A 164 12.47 13.27 -0.27
N ASP A 165 13.35 14.26 -0.30
CA ASP A 165 14.01 14.88 -1.46
C ASP A 165 14.57 13.94 -2.56
N GLN A 166 15.29 12.87 -2.19
CA GLN A 166 15.89 11.99 -3.20
C GLN A 166 14.84 11.20 -3.99
N ILE A 167 13.70 10.90 -3.37
CA ILE A 167 12.65 10.07 -3.97
C ILE A 167 12.00 10.75 -5.19
N PRO A 168 11.50 12.00 -5.12
CA PRO A 168 10.94 12.67 -6.30
C PRO A 168 12.00 12.91 -7.38
N GLN A 169 13.27 13.12 -7.02
CA GLN A 169 14.35 13.27 -8.01
C GLN A 169 14.60 11.97 -8.78
N GLU A 170 14.68 10.82 -8.09
CA GLU A 170 14.78 9.51 -8.73
C GLU A 170 13.56 9.24 -9.64
N ALA A 171 12.35 9.57 -9.18
CA ALA A 171 11.12 9.38 -9.93
C ALA A 171 11.03 10.25 -11.20
N GLU A 172 11.41 11.53 -11.11
CA GLU A 172 11.49 12.42 -12.28
C GLU A 172 12.57 11.95 -13.27
N ASN A 173 13.71 11.46 -12.78
CA ASN A 173 14.75 10.90 -13.63
C ASN A 173 14.27 9.66 -14.39
N ASP A 174 13.52 8.77 -13.73
CA ASP A 174 12.91 7.60 -14.38
C ASP A 174 12.00 8.05 -15.54
N LEU A 175 11.09 9.00 -15.28
CA LEU A 175 10.17 9.50 -16.32
C LEU A 175 10.89 10.23 -17.45
N ASN A 176 11.87 11.09 -17.16
CA ASN A 176 12.61 11.82 -18.18
C ASN A 176 13.39 10.88 -19.10
N GLN A 177 13.97 9.81 -18.55
CA GLN A 177 14.64 8.77 -19.36
C GLN A 177 13.65 8.02 -20.26
N ILE A 178 12.43 7.76 -19.77
CA ILE A 178 11.36 7.12 -20.57
C ILE A 178 10.94 8.05 -21.71
N ILE A 179 10.64 9.31 -21.42
CA ILE A 179 10.28 10.32 -22.42
C ILE A 179 11.33 10.41 -23.53
N LYS A 180 12.62 10.48 -23.15
CA LYS A 180 13.73 10.51 -24.10
C LYS A 180 13.83 9.24 -24.94
N ARG A 181 13.74 8.05 -24.34
CA ARG A 181 13.81 6.76 -25.06
C ARG A 181 12.69 6.59 -26.09
N HIS A 182 11.53 7.15 -25.81
CA HIS A 182 10.36 7.10 -26.69
C HIS A 182 10.25 8.29 -27.65
N ASN A 183 11.30 9.12 -27.78
CA ASN A 183 11.38 10.30 -28.65
C ASN A 183 10.18 11.25 -28.47
N ILE A 184 9.75 11.46 -27.23
CA ILE A 184 8.67 12.40 -26.91
C ILE A 184 9.29 13.76 -26.61
N GLY A 185 8.82 14.81 -27.30
CA GLY A 185 9.38 16.17 -27.18
C GLY A 185 9.25 16.74 -25.77
N SER A 186 8.06 16.64 -25.17
CA SER A 186 7.77 17.10 -23.82
C SER A 186 6.78 16.20 -23.09
N ARG A 187 6.83 16.19 -21.75
CA ARG A 187 5.80 15.57 -20.89
C ARG A 187 4.39 16.11 -21.16
N ARG A 188 4.27 17.32 -21.74
CA ARG A 188 2.98 17.92 -22.10
C ARG A 188 2.38 17.32 -23.38
N ASP A 189 3.20 16.69 -24.22
CA ASP A 189 2.76 16.14 -25.51
C ASP A 189 2.17 14.73 -25.36
N ILE A 190 2.18 14.17 -24.15
CA ILE A 190 1.73 12.81 -23.86
C ILE A 190 0.95 12.73 -22.55
N THR A 191 -0.12 11.96 -22.55
CA THR A 191 -0.83 11.57 -21.33
C THR A 191 -0.16 10.32 -20.75
N LEU A 192 0.42 10.44 -19.56
CA LEU A 192 0.99 9.30 -18.83
C LEU A 192 -0.07 8.69 -17.91
N VAL A 193 -0.26 7.37 -18.01
CA VAL A 193 -1.14 6.62 -17.12
C VAL A 193 -0.30 5.64 -16.33
N GLY A 194 -0.19 5.85 -15.02
CA GLY A 194 0.50 4.94 -14.12
C GLY A 194 -0.32 3.67 -13.94
N VAL A 195 0.29 2.49 -14.09
CA VAL A 195 -0.38 1.20 -13.98
C VAL A 195 0.30 0.38 -12.91
N HIS A 196 -0.42 0.06 -11.82
CA HIS A 196 0.08 -0.84 -10.79
C HIS A 196 -0.71 -2.15 -10.79
N VAL A 197 -0.04 -3.24 -11.15
CA VAL A 197 -0.63 -4.59 -11.19
C VAL A 197 -0.11 -5.43 -10.02
N ARG A 198 -1.00 -5.69 -9.05
CA ARG A 198 -0.82 -6.69 -7.99
C ARG A 198 -1.54 -7.99 -8.35
N ARG A 199 -0.83 -9.13 -8.28
CA ARG A 199 -1.37 -10.46 -8.63
C ARG A 199 -0.72 -11.61 -7.86
N THR A 200 0.61 -11.69 -7.85
CA THR A 200 1.40 -12.88 -7.47
C THR A 200 1.04 -13.49 -6.12
N ASP A 201 1.01 -12.68 -5.06
CA ASP A 201 0.72 -13.13 -3.70
C ASP A 201 -0.75 -13.51 -3.46
N TRP A 202 -1.63 -13.26 -4.44
CA TRP A 202 -3.08 -13.40 -4.30
C TRP A 202 -3.64 -14.56 -5.12
N LEU A 203 -2.90 -15.07 -6.12
CA LEU A 203 -3.35 -16.09 -7.07
C LEU A 203 -3.78 -17.43 -6.44
N ASN A 204 -3.32 -17.74 -5.23
CA ASN A 204 -3.71 -18.95 -4.48
C ASN A 204 -3.94 -18.65 -3.00
N ASN A 205 -4.35 -17.43 -2.70
CA ASN A 205 -4.45 -17.00 -1.31
C ASN A 205 -5.77 -17.52 -0.68
N PRO A 206 -5.69 -18.27 0.43
CA PRO A 206 -6.86 -18.91 1.04
C PRO A 206 -7.88 -17.92 1.61
N HIS A 207 -7.54 -16.64 1.72
CA HIS A 207 -8.44 -15.63 2.25
C HIS A 207 -9.54 -15.21 1.26
N GLY A 208 -9.44 -15.58 -0.03
CA GLY A 208 -10.50 -15.34 -1.01
C GLY A 208 -10.30 -14.10 -1.87
N TYR A 209 -9.06 -13.86 -2.30
CA TYR A 209 -8.73 -12.72 -3.15
C TYR A 209 -9.10 -12.99 -4.61
N ASN A 210 -9.78 -12.03 -5.24
CA ASN A 210 -9.80 -11.91 -6.70
C ASN A 210 -8.65 -11.03 -7.16
N VAL A 211 -8.21 -11.23 -8.39
CA VAL A 211 -7.13 -10.47 -9.00
C VAL A 211 -7.55 -9.95 -10.37
N ALA A 212 -6.90 -8.88 -10.82
CA ALA A 212 -7.17 -8.29 -12.13
C ALA A 212 -7.11 -9.33 -13.25
N THR A 213 -8.14 -9.34 -14.08
CA THR A 213 -8.29 -10.26 -15.21
C THR A 213 -7.75 -9.64 -16.51
N PRO A 214 -7.51 -10.44 -17.56
CA PRO A 214 -7.18 -9.91 -18.88
C PRO A 214 -8.26 -8.95 -19.39
N GLN A 215 -9.54 -9.25 -19.13
CA GLN A 215 -10.67 -8.40 -19.51
C GLN A 215 -10.64 -7.04 -18.79
N TYR A 216 -10.27 -7.03 -17.51
CA TYR A 216 -10.08 -5.77 -16.78
C TYR A 216 -8.95 -4.93 -17.38
N MET A 217 -7.79 -5.55 -17.67
CA MET A 217 -6.66 -4.84 -18.28
C MET A 217 -7.06 -4.19 -19.62
N THR A 218 -7.78 -4.94 -20.46
CA THR A 218 -8.31 -4.43 -21.73
C THR A 218 -9.26 -3.25 -21.53
N LYS A 219 -10.26 -3.37 -20.65
CA LYS A 219 -11.22 -2.30 -20.38
C LYS A 219 -10.56 -1.05 -19.83
N ALA A 220 -9.64 -1.20 -18.88
CA ALA A 220 -8.95 -0.08 -18.24
C ALA A 220 -8.06 0.68 -19.24
N VAL A 221 -7.30 -0.03 -20.07
CA VAL A 221 -6.49 0.59 -21.14
C VAL A 221 -7.38 1.27 -22.17
N GLN A 222 -8.48 0.63 -22.58
CA GLN A 222 -9.42 1.20 -23.54
C GLN A 222 -10.11 2.46 -23.01
N TYR A 223 -10.46 2.51 -21.72
CA TYR A 223 -11.02 3.71 -21.08
C TYR A 223 -10.15 4.94 -21.35
N PHE A 224 -8.85 4.85 -21.04
CA PHE A 224 -7.93 5.98 -21.27
C PHE A 224 -7.67 6.24 -22.76
N LYS A 225 -7.48 5.20 -23.58
CA LYS A 225 -7.28 5.38 -25.04
C LYS A 225 -8.49 5.99 -25.75
N SER A 226 -9.71 5.79 -25.22
CA SER A 226 -10.92 6.38 -25.79
C SER A 226 -11.09 7.86 -25.46
N LYS A 227 -10.42 8.33 -24.39
CA LYS A 227 -10.58 9.69 -23.87
C LYS A 227 -9.40 10.61 -24.20
N TYR A 228 -8.20 10.04 -24.37
CA TYR A 228 -6.96 10.78 -24.59
C TYR A 228 -6.26 10.30 -25.86
N GLN A 229 -5.79 11.23 -26.69
CA GLN A 229 -5.30 10.93 -28.04
C GLN A 229 -3.89 10.32 -28.09
N ASN A 230 -2.97 10.75 -27.21
CA ASN A 230 -1.61 10.22 -27.13
C ASN A 230 -1.31 9.74 -25.70
N VAL A 231 -1.46 8.43 -25.48
CA VAL A 231 -1.37 7.82 -24.14
C VAL A 231 -0.22 6.85 -24.06
N MET A 232 0.59 6.96 -23.00
CA MET A 232 1.55 5.93 -22.61
C MET A 232 1.23 5.40 -21.22
N PHE A 233 1.34 4.08 -21.07
CA PHE A 233 1.13 3.39 -19.82
C PHE A 233 2.47 3.07 -19.16
N ILE A 234 2.69 3.59 -17.94
CA ILE A 234 3.90 3.35 -17.14
C ILE A 234 3.58 2.26 -16.12
N VAL A 235 4.13 1.06 -16.28
CA VAL A 235 3.70 -0.14 -15.58
C VAL A 235 4.68 -0.54 -14.49
N SER A 236 4.16 -0.79 -13.29
CA SER A 236 4.84 -1.52 -12.23
C SER A 236 4.04 -2.77 -11.86
N SER A 237 4.71 -3.90 -11.73
CA SER A 237 4.10 -5.18 -11.39
C SER A 237 5.13 -6.13 -10.80
N LEU A 238 4.72 -6.96 -9.83
CA LEU A 238 5.51 -8.12 -9.41
C LEU A 238 5.35 -9.33 -10.35
N ASP A 239 4.38 -9.29 -11.26
CA ASP A 239 4.13 -10.32 -12.27
C ASP A 239 4.27 -9.73 -13.68
N LEU A 240 5.48 -9.29 -14.03
CA LEU A 240 5.75 -8.74 -15.36
C LEU A 240 5.44 -9.72 -16.50
N PRO A 241 5.72 -11.05 -16.40
CA PRO A 241 5.33 -12.00 -17.44
C PRO A 241 3.82 -12.01 -17.72
N TRP A 242 2.99 -12.14 -16.68
CA TRP A 242 1.54 -12.09 -16.86
C TRP A 242 1.08 -10.72 -17.37
N THR A 243 1.66 -9.63 -16.83
CA THR A 243 1.27 -8.28 -17.20
C THR A 243 1.57 -7.98 -18.67
N ARG A 244 2.72 -8.42 -19.19
CA ARG A 244 3.07 -8.29 -20.60
C ARG A 244 2.15 -9.10 -21.50
N ALA A 245 1.84 -10.34 -21.11
CA ALA A 245 0.95 -11.21 -21.88
C ALA A 245 -0.50 -10.71 -21.95
N ASN A 246 -0.92 -9.87 -20.99
CA ASN A 246 -2.30 -9.36 -20.89
C ASN A 246 -2.41 -7.85 -21.11
N MET A 247 -1.32 -7.18 -21.48
CA MET A 247 -1.37 -5.82 -21.97
C MET A 247 -1.91 -5.84 -23.40
N PRO A 248 -2.95 -5.04 -23.75
CA PRO A 248 -3.48 -5.06 -25.10
C PRO A 248 -2.41 -4.73 -26.15
N ASN A 249 -2.46 -5.41 -27.29
CA ASN A 249 -1.57 -5.14 -28.42
C ASN A 249 -1.68 -3.67 -28.87
N ASN A 250 -0.62 -3.15 -29.49
CA ASN A 250 -0.56 -1.75 -29.97
C ASN A 250 -0.82 -0.72 -28.85
N THR A 251 -0.32 -1.02 -27.65
CA THR A 251 -0.33 -0.10 -26.49
C THR A 251 1.07 0.45 -26.30
N LYS A 252 1.21 1.78 -26.27
CA LYS A 252 2.47 2.43 -25.91
C LYS A 252 2.70 2.22 -24.41
N VAL A 253 3.65 1.36 -24.06
CA VAL A 253 3.83 0.88 -22.70
C VAL A 253 5.31 0.89 -22.32
N GLU A 254 5.59 1.24 -21.08
CA GLU A 254 6.91 1.15 -20.47
C GLU A 254 6.79 0.36 -19.16
N TYR A 255 7.73 -0.55 -18.90
CA TYR A 255 7.75 -1.34 -17.67
C TYR A 255 8.89 -0.87 -16.78
N LEU A 256 8.55 -0.38 -15.59
CA LEU A 256 9.54 0.07 -14.61
C LEU A 256 10.39 -1.12 -14.13
N SER A 257 11.70 -0.91 -14.10
CA SER A 257 12.68 -1.85 -13.54
C SER A 257 13.13 -1.48 -12.12
N ASN A 258 12.64 -0.36 -11.57
CA ASN A 258 13.08 0.17 -10.29
C ASN A 258 12.62 -0.72 -9.13
N PRO A 259 13.53 -1.23 -8.27
CA PRO A 259 13.17 -2.10 -7.16
C PRO A 259 12.65 -1.34 -5.92
N LYS A 260 12.90 -0.03 -5.82
CA LYS A 260 12.53 0.76 -4.63
C LYS A 260 11.04 1.10 -4.66
N ARG A 261 10.30 0.63 -3.66
CA ARG A 261 8.83 0.80 -3.60
C ARG A 261 8.44 2.27 -3.51
N GLU A 262 9.14 3.05 -2.70
CA GLU A 262 8.91 4.49 -2.54
C GLU A 262 9.11 5.27 -3.84
N VAL A 263 10.10 4.88 -4.66
CA VAL A 263 10.31 5.49 -5.98
C VAL A 263 9.23 5.03 -6.95
N ILE A 264 8.82 3.75 -6.94
CA ILE A 264 7.67 3.29 -7.73
C ILE A 264 6.42 4.13 -7.41
N VAL A 265 6.08 4.35 -6.13
CA VAL A 265 4.91 5.17 -5.77
C VAL A 265 5.08 6.59 -6.32
N ALA A 266 6.25 7.21 -6.12
CA ALA A 266 6.50 8.57 -6.61
C ALA A 266 6.43 8.65 -8.16
N THR A 267 7.08 7.74 -8.89
CA THR A 267 7.08 7.69 -10.36
C THR A 267 5.67 7.52 -10.91
N LEU A 268 4.86 6.63 -10.33
CA LEU A 268 3.49 6.43 -10.77
C LEU A 268 2.56 7.58 -10.35
N ALA A 269 2.77 8.19 -9.19
CA ALA A 269 2.02 9.37 -8.73
C ALA A 269 2.32 10.63 -9.55
N LEU A 270 3.47 10.70 -10.23
CA LEU A 270 3.81 11.76 -11.18
C LEU A 270 3.09 11.61 -12.54
N CYS A 271 2.42 10.49 -12.81
CA CYS A 271 1.62 10.32 -14.03
C CYS A 271 0.36 11.22 -14.00
N ASN A 272 -0.34 11.36 -15.12
CA ASN A 272 -1.58 12.14 -15.17
C ASN A 272 -2.76 11.37 -14.57
N HIS A 273 -2.83 10.06 -14.81
CA HIS A 273 -3.93 9.19 -14.39
C HIS A 273 -3.42 7.85 -13.87
N THR A 274 -4.30 7.02 -13.33
CA THR A 274 -3.91 5.72 -12.76
C THR A 274 -4.86 4.58 -13.13
N ILE A 275 -4.27 3.44 -13.51
CA ILE A 275 -4.92 2.13 -13.45
C ILE A 275 -4.36 1.39 -12.24
N THR A 276 -5.23 1.06 -11.30
CA THR A 276 -4.86 0.25 -10.13
C THR A 276 -5.60 -1.08 -10.15
N THR A 277 -4.99 -2.15 -9.67
CA THR A 277 -5.68 -3.44 -9.51
C THR A 277 -6.24 -3.58 -8.10
N VAL A 278 -5.65 -4.47 -7.31
CA VAL A 278 -6.08 -4.79 -5.97
C VAL A 278 -4.99 -4.44 -4.95
N GLY A 279 -5.41 -4.14 -3.73
CA GLY A 279 -4.53 -3.88 -2.60
C GLY A 279 -4.21 -2.40 -2.38
N SER A 280 -3.78 -2.09 -1.15
CA SER A 280 -3.61 -0.72 -0.66
C SER A 280 -2.46 0.06 -1.32
N PHE A 281 -1.45 -0.62 -1.87
CA PHE A 281 -0.33 0.06 -2.53
C PHE A 281 -0.77 0.81 -3.79
N GLY A 282 -1.52 0.14 -4.67
CA GLY A 282 -2.09 0.77 -5.86
C GLY A 282 -3.20 1.76 -5.52
N TRP A 283 -3.94 1.54 -4.42
CA TRP A 283 -4.91 2.51 -3.92
C TRP A 283 -4.23 3.86 -3.61
N TRP A 284 -3.14 3.84 -2.84
CA TRP A 284 -2.43 5.08 -2.51
C TRP A 284 -1.78 5.76 -3.71
N ILE A 285 -1.30 5.00 -4.71
CA ILE A 285 -0.85 5.58 -5.98
C ILE A 285 -1.98 6.38 -6.62
N GLY A 286 -3.16 5.79 -6.80
CA GLY A 286 -4.30 6.49 -7.40
C GLY A 286 -4.71 7.75 -6.63
N TRP A 287 -4.73 7.68 -5.30
CA TRP A 287 -5.07 8.82 -4.47
C TRP A 287 -4.03 9.95 -4.57
N LEU A 288 -2.74 9.62 -4.62
CA LEU A 288 -1.66 10.61 -4.76
C LEU A 288 -1.62 11.24 -6.16
N THR A 289 -1.89 10.47 -7.22
CA THR A 289 -1.90 10.96 -8.62
C THR A 289 -2.87 12.13 -8.83
N GLY A 290 -4.05 12.08 -8.23
CA GLY A 290 -5.03 13.17 -8.28
C GLY A 290 -5.77 13.36 -9.62
N GLY A 291 -5.47 12.53 -10.63
CA GLY A 291 -6.26 12.46 -11.87
C GLY A 291 -7.31 11.34 -11.85
N GLU A 292 -7.79 10.94 -13.03
CA GLU A 292 -8.72 9.83 -13.18
C GLU A 292 -8.09 8.50 -12.74
N VAL A 293 -8.86 7.69 -12.03
CA VAL A 293 -8.42 6.38 -11.52
C VAL A 293 -9.43 5.32 -11.91
N THR A 294 -8.98 4.28 -12.63
CA THR A 294 -9.76 3.05 -12.80
C THR A 294 -9.29 1.98 -11.83
N TYR A 295 -10.21 1.25 -11.19
CA TYR A 295 -9.89 0.19 -10.24
C TYR A 295 -10.62 -1.12 -10.55
N PHE A 296 -10.04 -2.24 -10.09
CA PHE A 296 -10.67 -3.55 -10.23
C PHE A 296 -11.80 -3.71 -9.21
N LYS A 297 -13.05 -3.74 -9.69
CA LYS A 297 -14.24 -3.52 -8.86
C LYS A 297 -14.49 -4.58 -7.79
N TRP A 298 -14.06 -5.82 -8.03
CA TRP A 298 -14.45 -6.98 -7.22
C TRP A 298 -13.23 -7.68 -6.61
N PRO A 299 -12.56 -7.09 -5.62
CA PRO A 299 -11.28 -7.59 -5.10
C PRO A 299 -11.41 -8.87 -4.25
N ALA A 300 -12.62 -9.29 -3.88
CA ALA A 300 -12.86 -10.44 -3.01
C ALA A 300 -13.91 -11.40 -3.59
N VAL A 301 -13.69 -12.69 -3.37
CA VAL A 301 -14.64 -13.76 -3.71
C VAL A 301 -15.78 -13.79 -2.69
N GLU A 302 -17.02 -13.86 -3.16
CA GLU A 302 -18.20 -13.92 -2.28
C GLU A 302 -18.14 -15.10 -1.29
N GLY A 303 -18.65 -14.89 -0.08
CA GLY A 303 -18.63 -15.89 1.01
C GLY A 303 -17.30 -16.07 1.75
N THR A 304 -16.20 -15.47 1.27
CA THR A 304 -14.87 -15.65 1.88
C THR A 304 -14.60 -14.76 3.09
N ILE A 305 -13.53 -15.05 3.84
CA ILE A 305 -13.10 -14.25 5.01
C ILE A 305 -12.77 -12.82 4.59
N LEU A 306 -12.08 -12.66 3.45
CA LEU A 306 -11.76 -11.35 2.92
C LEU A 306 -13.01 -10.55 2.57
N ARG A 307 -14.01 -11.17 1.93
CA ARG A 307 -15.25 -10.49 1.57
C ARG A 307 -15.95 -9.86 2.77
N LYS A 308 -15.91 -10.53 3.93
CA LYS A 308 -16.47 -10.06 5.20
C LYS A 308 -15.77 -8.81 5.77
N GLN A 309 -14.62 -8.43 5.23
CA GLN A 309 -13.85 -7.25 5.65
C GLN A 309 -14.28 -5.96 4.95
N TYR A 310 -15.06 -6.03 3.88
CA TYR A 310 -15.54 -4.88 3.12
C TYR A 310 -16.98 -4.53 3.49
N SER A 311 -17.38 -3.28 3.24
CA SER A 311 -18.78 -2.89 3.24
C SER A 311 -19.60 -3.73 2.24
N LYS A 312 -20.92 -3.68 2.35
CA LYS A 312 -21.82 -4.49 1.51
C LYS A 312 -21.58 -4.27 0.01
N ASP A 313 -21.21 -3.07 -0.38
CA ASP A 313 -21.02 -2.60 -1.76
C ASP A 313 -19.58 -2.18 -2.10
N TYR A 314 -18.63 -2.42 -1.19
CA TYR A 314 -17.22 -1.98 -1.28
C TYR A 314 -17.00 -0.46 -1.26
N SER A 315 -18.06 0.35 -1.09
CA SER A 315 -17.99 1.82 -1.19
C SER A 315 -17.16 2.49 -0.12
N ASP A 316 -16.91 1.82 1.00
CA ASP A 316 -16.13 2.39 2.10
C ASP A 316 -14.63 2.33 1.83
N TYR A 317 -14.20 1.44 0.92
CA TYR A 317 -12.80 1.22 0.56
C TYR A 317 -12.40 2.04 -0.67
N PHE A 318 -13.18 1.98 -1.75
CA PHE A 318 -12.83 2.67 -3.00
C PHE A 318 -13.19 4.15 -2.94
N TYR A 319 -12.22 5.01 -3.26
CA TYR A 319 -12.39 6.45 -3.14
C TYR A 319 -13.51 6.97 -4.08
N PRO A 320 -14.31 7.97 -3.64
CA PRO A 320 -15.38 8.51 -4.48
C PRO A 320 -14.84 9.05 -5.81
N ASN A 321 -15.66 8.97 -6.85
CA ASN A 321 -15.36 9.40 -8.23
C ASN A 321 -14.34 8.55 -9.00
N TRP A 322 -13.81 7.47 -8.41
CA TRP A 322 -13.04 6.50 -9.17
C TRP A 322 -13.94 5.58 -10.01
N ILE A 323 -13.39 5.05 -11.10
CA ILE A 323 -14.12 4.26 -12.09
C ILE A 323 -13.87 2.76 -11.85
N GLY A 324 -14.86 2.06 -11.32
CA GLY A 324 -14.79 0.60 -11.15
C GLY A 324 -15.15 -0.14 -12.43
N LEU A 325 -14.23 -0.96 -12.96
CA LEU A 325 -14.39 -1.68 -14.25
C LEU A 325 -14.48 -3.21 -14.12
#